data_AF-A0A1I3XGP2-F1
#
_entry.id   AF-A0A1I3XGP2-F1
#
_cell.length_a   1.000
_cell.length_b   1.000
_cell.length_c   1.000
_cell.angle_alpha   90.00
_cell.angle_beta   90.00
_cell.angle_gamma   90.00
#
_symmetry.space_group_name_H-M   'P 1'
#
loop_
_entity.id
_entity.type
_entity.pdbx_description
1 polymer ?
#
loop_
_entity_poly.entity_id
_entity_poly.type
_entity_poly.pdbx_seq_one_letter_code
_entity_poly.pdbx_strand_id
1 'polypeptide(L)'
;MKVERLLAIVIMLLNKRRMSASELAHHFEVSLRTIYRDFEAINTAGIPIVAYPSSNGGYEIMESFTIDRQYLSLEELVTVIAALKGVQSSSADSQVGRLLEKIKTLATTGSVRTGTGTVHPIVYNNTQVQLYIACEVD
;
A
#
# COMPACT_ATOMS: atom_id res chain seq x y z
N MET A 1 19.23 -11.33 -6.65
CA MET A 1 18.35 -11.36 -7.85
C MET A 1 16.86 -11.19 -7.56
N LYS A 2 16.20 -12.01 -6.71
CA LYS A 2 14.73 -11.85 -6.45
C LYS A 2 14.39 -10.56 -5.69
N VAL A 3 15.09 -10.27 -4.60
CA VAL A 3 14.79 -9.09 -3.73
C VAL A 3 15.05 -7.77 -4.48
N GLU A 4 16.15 -7.68 -5.23
CA GLU A 4 16.47 -6.50 -6.04
C GLU A 4 15.36 -6.20 -7.05
N ARG A 5 14.84 -7.23 -7.73
CA ARG A 5 13.76 -7.07 -8.71
C ARG A 5 12.45 -6.66 -8.06
N LEU A 6 12.08 -7.28 -6.92
CA LEU A 6 10.88 -6.88 -6.18
C LEU A 6 10.94 -5.41 -5.76
N LEU A 7 12.08 -4.98 -5.21
CA LEU A 7 12.30 -3.59 -4.83
C LEU A 7 12.24 -2.65 -6.03
N ALA A 8 12.88 -3.03 -7.14
CA ALA A 8 12.86 -2.25 -8.37
C ALA A 8 11.43 -2.09 -8.94
N ILE A 9 10.64 -3.17 -8.98
CA ILE A 9 9.23 -3.12 -9.39
C ILE A 9 8.45 -2.12 -8.53
N VAL A 10 8.58 -2.19 -7.21
CA VAL A 10 7.90 -1.27 -6.29
C VAL A 10 8.30 0.19 -6.58
N ILE A 11 9.60 0.48 -6.69
CA ILE A 11 10.10 1.84 -6.99
C ILE A 11 9.57 2.34 -8.33
N MET A 12 9.53 1.48 -9.35
CA MET A 12 9.02 1.83 -10.67
C MET A 12 7.53 2.16 -10.63
N LEU A 13 6.72 1.38 -9.91
CA LEU A 13 5.28 1.63 -9.75
C LEU A 13 4.97 2.84 -8.85
N LEU A 14 5.85 3.18 -7.91
CA LEU A 14 5.72 4.42 -7.12
C LEU A 14 6.06 5.67 -7.95
N ASN A 15 7.07 5.59 -8.82
CA ASN A 15 7.51 6.71 -9.66
C ASN A 15 6.64 6.91 -10.90
N LYS A 16 6.21 5.80 -11.53
CA LYS A 16 5.35 5.79 -12.70
C LYS A 16 4.00 5.23 -12.27
N ARG A 17 2.97 6.07 -12.33
CA ARG A 17 1.62 5.71 -11.87
C ARG A 17 1.09 4.39 -12.44
N ARG A 18 1.49 3.94 -13.62
CA ARG A 18 0.97 2.71 -14.23
C ARG A 18 1.97 2.09 -15.19
N MET A 19 2.16 0.77 -15.12
CA MET A 19 3.01 -0.02 -16.03
C MET A 19 2.40 -1.39 -16.32
N SER A 20 2.53 -1.90 -17.54
CA SER A 20 2.07 -3.24 -17.90
C SER A 20 3.04 -4.33 -17.40
N ALA A 21 2.52 -5.54 -17.20
CA ALA A 21 3.36 -6.70 -16.86
C ALA A 21 4.36 -7.04 -17.97
N SER A 22 4.01 -6.77 -19.23
CA SER A 22 4.88 -6.98 -20.40
C SER A 22 6.07 -6.04 -20.40
N GLU A 23 5.85 -4.75 -20.09
CA GLU A 23 6.94 -3.78 -19.95
C GLU A 23 7.91 -4.16 -18.83
N LEU A 24 7.38 -4.60 -17.68
CA LEU A 24 8.22 -5.07 -16.57
C LEU A 24 8.97 -6.35 -16.94
N ALA A 25 8.30 -7.30 -17.60
CA ALA A 25 8.92 -8.55 -18.05
C ALA A 25 10.07 -8.29 -19.02
N HIS A 26 9.88 -7.39 -19.98
CA HIS A 26 10.91 -6.96 -20.91
C HIS A 26 12.06 -6.22 -20.20
N HIS A 27 11.74 -5.29 -19.30
CA HIS A 27 12.74 -4.50 -18.58
C HIS A 27 13.65 -5.35 -17.69
N PHE A 28 13.11 -6.39 -17.05
CA PHE A 28 13.87 -7.29 -16.17
C PHE A 28 14.35 -8.57 -16.87
N GLU A 29 14.08 -8.72 -18.18
CA GLU A 29 14.42 -9.91 -18.97
C GLU A 29 13.90 -11.22 -18.35
N VAL A 30 12.64 -11.20 -17.89
CA VAL A 30 11.97 -12.35 -17.29
C VAL A 30 10.65 -12.66 -17.98
N SER A 31 10.09 -13.84 -17.71
CA SER A 31 8.76 -14.19 -18.18
C SER A 31 7.66 -13.35 -17.49
N LEU A 32 6.52 -13.18 -18.16
CA LEU A 32 5.29 -12.63 -17.56
C LEU A 32 4.90 -13.37 -16.27
N ARG A 33 5.03 -14.72 -16.27
CA ARG A 33 4.79 -15.55 -15.08
C ARG A 33 5.66 -15.14 -13.90
N THR A 34 6.91 -14.76 -14.15
CA THR A 34 7.82 -14.27 -13.10
C THR A 34 7.32 -12.94 -12.53
N ILE A 35 6.89 -12.00 -13.38
CA ILE A 35 6.32 -10.73 -12.94
C ILE A 35 5.04 -10.95 -12.11
N TYR A 36 4.15 -11.84 -12.54
CA TYR A 36 2.96 -12.16 -11.76
C TYR A 36 3.30 -12.77 -10.39
N ARG A 37 4.29 -13.68 -10.34
CA ARG A 37 4.76 -14.21 -9.04
C ARG A 37 5.41 -13.13 -8.17
N ASP A 38 6.06 -12.14 -8.77
CA ASP A 38 6.63 -11.02 -8.06
C ASP A 38 5.53 -10.08 -7.54
N PHE A 39 4.47 -9.84 -8.30
CA PHE A 39 3.29 -9.11 -7.82
C PHE A 39 2.65 -9.79 -6.62
N GLU A 40 2.48 -11.11 -6.66
CA GLU A 40 1.99 -11.88 -5.52
C GLU A 40 2.88 -11.73 -4.28
N ALA A 41 4.20 -11.74 -4.47
CA ALA A 41 5.15 -11.54 -3.37
C ALA A 41 5.06 -10.12 -2.78
N ILE A 42 4.86 -9.10 -3.63
CA ILE A 42 4.70 -7.70 -3.22
C ILE A 42 3.37 -7.51 -2.47
N ASN A 43 2.27 -8.08 -2.99
CA ASN A 43 0.97 -8.10 -2.33
C ASN A 43 1.04 -8.79 -0.96
N THR A 44 1.69 -9.95 -0.88
CA THR A 44 1.88 -10.69 0.38
C THR A 44 2.75 -9.91 1.38
N ALA A 45 3.65 -9.06 0.89
CA ALA A 45 4.44 -8.14 1.73
C ALA A 45 3.64 -6.90 2.18
N GLY A 46 2.34 -6.82 1.85
CA GLY A 46 1.44 -5.77 2.28
C GLY A 46 1.41 -4.54 1.36
N ILE A 47 2.02 -4.60 0.18
CA ILE A 47 2.00 -3.52 -0.81
C ILE A 47 0.96 -3.90 -1.90
N PRO A 48 -0.24 -3.32 -1.90
CA PRO A 48 -1.32 -3.70 -2.79
C PRO A 48 -1.07 -3.21 -4.22
N ILE A 49 -0.86 -4.16 -5.13
CA ILE A 49 -0.81 -3.95 -6.57
C ILE A 49 -2.21 -4.18 -7.15
N VAL A 50 -2.64 -3.27 -8.00
CA VAL A 50 -3.97 -3.20 -8.60
C VAL A 50 -3.86 -3.28 -10.11
N ALA A 51 -4.72 -4.09 -10.74
CA ALA A 51 -4.84 -4.13 -12.20
C ALA A 51 -5.98 -3.24 -12.71
N TYR A 52 -5.69 -2.57 -13.83
CA TYR A 52 -6.62 -1.79 -14.62
C TYR A 52 -6.78 -2.48 -15.98
N PRO A 53 -7.85 -3.26 -16.21
CA PRO A 53 -8.09 -3.93 -17.48
C PRO A 53 -8.64 -2.94 -18.50
N SER A 54 -7.76 -2.28 -19.25
CA SER A 54 -8.11 -1.47 -20.41
C SER A 54 -7.00 -1.52 -21.46
N SER A 55 -7.25 -1.02 -22.67
CA SER A 55 -6.25 -0.96 -23.76
C SER A 55 -5.02 -0.12 -23.39
N ASN A 56 -5.18 0.82 -22.46
CA ASN A 56 -4.12 1.63 -21.84
C ASN A 56 -3.96 1.28 -20.35
N GLY A 57 -4.29 0.03 -20.04
CA GLY A 57 -4.33 -0.54 -18.70
C GLY A 57 -2.94 -0.86 -18.16
N GLY A 58 -2.92 -1.58 -17.05
CA GLY A 58 -1.67 -1.98 -16.41
C GLY A 58 -1.81 -2.12 -14.91
N TYR A 59 -0.66 -2.14 -14.27
CA TYR A 59 -0.50 -2.37 -12.85
C TYR A 59 -0.01 -1.10 -12.20
N GLU A 60 -0.56 -0.81 -11.03
CA GLU A 60 -0.15 0.30 -10.17
C GLU A 60 -0.26 -0.10 -8.71
N ILE A 61 0.48 0.59 -7.86
CA ILE A 61 0.26 0.48 -6.42
C ILE A 61 -1.00 1.30 -6.10
N MET A 62 -1.92 0.71 -5.34
CA MET A 62 -3.21 1.33 -5.00
C MET A 62 -3.02 2.79 -4.55
N GLU A 63 -3.70 3.72 -5.23
CA GLU A 63 -3.68 5.13 -4.86
C GLU A 63 -4.24 5.26 -3.43
N SER A 64 -3.44 5.82 -2.50
CA SER A 64 -3.59 5.81 -1.02
C SER A 64 -2.83 4.73 -0.23
N PHE A 65 -2.02 3.88 -0.86
CA PHE A 65 -1.05 3.06 -0.11
C PHE A 65 0.01 3.95 0.53
N THR A 66 -0.22 4.34 1.79
CA THR A 66 0.82 4.79 2.68
C THR A 66 1.46 3.57 3.33
N ILE A 67 2.79 3.56 3.47
CA ILE A 67 3.45 2.64 4.43
C ILE A 67 2.91 3.06 5.79
N ASP A 68 1.81 2.43 6.20
CA ASP A 68 1.17 2.73 7.47
C ASP A 68 2.05 2.10 8.56
N ARG A 69 3.05 2.86 8.99
CA ARG A 69 3.79 2.59 10.22
C ARG A 69 2.89 2.95 11.41
N GLN A 70 1.74 2.31 11.52
CA GLN A 70 1.05 2.23 12.80
C GLN A 70 1.85 1.25 13.67
N TYR A 71 2.92 1.79 14.28
CA TYR A 71 3.67 1.11 15.34
C TYR A 71 2.83 0.86 16.59
N LEU A 72 1.75 1.62 16.72
CA LEU A 72 0.82 1.60 17.84
C LEU A 72 -0.54 1.19 17.29
N SER A 73 -1.15 0.20 17.91
CA SER A 73 -2.57 -0.06 17.79
C SER A 73 -3.38 1.17 18.25
N LEU A 74 -4.66 1.21 17.86
CA LEU A 74 -5.56 2.28 18.28
C LEU A 74 -5.64 2.37 19.82
N GLU A 75 -5.62 1.24 20.52
CA GLU A 75 -5.65 1.16 21.98
C GLU A 75 -4.38 1.76 22.61
N GLU A 76 -3.21 1.42 22.06
CA GLU A 76 -1.93 1.99 22.50
C GLU A 76 -1.87 3.50 22.22
N LEU A 77 -2.38 3.95 21.08
CA LEU A 77 -2.45 5.37 20.73
C LEU A 77 -3.36 6.16 21.67
N VAL A 78 -4.54 5.61 22.00
CA VAL A 78 -5.44 6.18 23.01
C VAL A 78 -4.77 6.27 24.37
N THR A 79 -4.02 5.23 24.75
CA THR A 79 -3.26 5.19 26.02
C THR A 79 -2.18 6.28 26.06
N VAL A 80 -1.42 6.45 24.98
CA VAL A 80 -0.39 7.51 24.87
C VAL A 80 -1.03 8.90 24.94
N ILE A 81 -2.14 9.12 24.23
CA ILE A 81 -2.88 10.40 24.27
C ILE A 81 -3.38 10.71 25.69
N ALA A 82 -3.92 9.71 26.40
CA ALA A 82 -4.40 9.87 27.77
C ALA A 82 -3.25 10.21 28.74
N ALA A 83 -2.12 9.51 28.63
CA ALA A 83 -0.93 9.77 29.44
C ALA A 83 -0.40 11.20 29.23
N LEU A 84 -0.26 11.64 27.97
CA LEU A 84 0.23 12.98 27.65
C LEU A 84 -0.71 14.10 28.09
N LYS A 85 -2.04 13.89 28.01
CA LYS A 85 -3.02 14.83 28.58
C LYS A 85 -2.86 14.97 30.10
N GLY A 86 -2.61 13.86 30.80
CA GLY A 86 -2.33 13.86 32.23
C GLY A 86 -1.10 14.70 32.58
N VAL A 87 0.01 14.51 31.85
CA VAL A 87 1.24 15.30 32.03
C VAL A 87 1.05 16.78 31.67
N GLN A 88 0.28 17.09 30.63
CA GLN A 88 -0.03 18.48 30.26
C GLN A 88 -0.87 19.20 31.32
N SER A 89 -1.75 18.47 32.00
CA SER A 89 -2.58 19.06 33.07
C SER A 89 -1.79 19.40 34.33
N SER A 90 -0.66 18.74 34.56
CA SER A 90 0.21 18.95 35.72
C SER A 90 1.47 19.78 35.42
N SER A 91 1.85 19.93 34.15
CA SER A 91 3.00 20.72 33.71
C SER A 91 2.60 21.74 32.63
N ALA A 92 3.01 23.00 32.80
CA ALA A 92 2.84 24.04 31.78
C ALA A 92 3.87 23.90 30.63
N ASP A 93 4.31 22.68 30.33
CA ASP A 93 5.33 22.43 29.32
C ASP A 93 4.73 22.51 27.91
N SER A 94 5.09 23.58 27.21
CA SER A 94 4.72 23.79 25.80
C SER A 94 5.17 22.66 24.86
N GLN A 95 6.21 21.89 25.23
CA GLN A 95 6.70 20.75 24.47
C GLN A 95 5.71 19.57 24.51
N VAL A 96 5.06 19.34 25.66
CA VAL A 96 4.03 18.29 25.81
C VAL A 96 2.80 18.61 24.97
N GLY A 97 2.39 19.89 24.94
CA GLY A 97 1.29 20.34 24.08
C GLY A 97 1.56 20.13 22.59
N ARG A 98 2.78 20.46 22.12
CA ARG A 98 3.19 20.23 20.73
C ARG A 98 3.27 18.74 20.37
N LEU A 99 3.75 17.90 21.29
CA LEU A 99 3.79 16.46 21.11
C LEU A 99 2.37 15.87 21.00
N LEU A 100 1.45 16.32 21.86
CA LEU A 100 0.06 15.88 21.84
C LEU A 100 -0.62 16.20 20.50
N GLU A 101 -0.40 17.40 19.94
CA GLU A 101 -0.92 17.76 18.61
C GLU A 101 -0.32 16.88 17.50
N LYS A 102 1.00 16.64 17.51
CA LYS A 102 1.62 15.71 16.55
C LYS A 102 1.01 14.31 16.63
N ILE A 103 0.80 13.77 17.83
CA ILE A 103 0.24 12.42 17.99
C ILE A 103 -1.23 12.34 17.57
N LYS A 104 -2.04 13.38 17.79
CA LYS A 104 -3.42 13.44 17.27
C LYS A 104 -3.48 13.41 15.74
N THR A 105 -2.51 14.02 15.06
CA THR A 105 -2.45 13.96 13.59
C THR A 105 -2.21 12.54 13.09
N LEU A 106 -1.42 11.72 13.81
CA LEU A 106 -1.21 10.31 13.50
C LEU A 106 -2.51 9.48 13.65
N ALA A 107 -3.40 9.86 14.58
CA ALA A 107 -4.69 9.20 14.77
C ALA A 107 -5.73 9.53 13.66
N THR A 108 -5.55 10.66 12.97
CA THR A 108 -6.53 11.19 12.00
C THR A 108 -6.21 10.75 10.56
N THR A 109 -4.98 10.31 10.29
CA THR A 109 -4.59 9.81 8.95
C THR A 109 -5.31 8.51 8.54
N GLY A 110 -6.02 7.85 9.47
CA GLY A 110 -6.77 6.61 9.20
C GLY A 110 -8.17 6.75 8.57
N SER A 111 -8.60 7.94 8.12
CA SER A 111 -9.91 8.09 7.45
C SER A 111 -9.75 8.28 5.94
N VAL A 112 -9.65 7.17 5.22
CA VAL A 112 -9.87 7.14 3.78
C VAL A 112 -11.34 7.45 3.51
N ARG A 113 -11.61 8.61 2.91
CA ARG A 113 -12.88 8.90 2.26
C ARG A 113 -12.91 8.13 0.94
N THR A 114 -13.80 7.15 0.84
CA THR A 114 -14.17 6.53 -0.43
C THR A 114 -14.87 7.57 -1.32
N GLY A 115 -14.10 8.18 -2.22
CA GLY A 115 -14.61 9.04 -3.29
C GLY A 115 -15.10 8.20 -4.46
N THR A 116 -16.37 8.38 -4.81
CA THR A 116 -17.14 7.78 -5.90
C THR A 116 -16.51 7.97 -7.28
N GLY A 117 -16.31 6.88 -8.03
CA GLY A 117 -15.93 6.89 -9.45
C GLY A 117 -15.74 5.48 -10.00
N THR A 118 -16.67 5.04 -10.83
CA THR A 118 -16.87 3.68 -11.36
C THR A 118 -15.71 3.16 -12.22
N VAL A 119 -14.76 2.43 -11.65
CA VAL A 119 -14.14 1.20 -12.20
C VAL A 119 -13.70 0.40 -10.97
N HIS A 120 -14.29 -0.76 -10.70
CA HIS A 120 -13.82 -1.61 -9.60
C HIS A 120 -12.41 -2.12 -9.95
N PRO A 121 -11.35 -1.68 -9.24
CA PRO A 121 -10.04 -2.22 -9.48
C PRO A 121 -10.01 -3.67 -9.00
N ILE A 122 -9.50 -4.59 -9.82
CA ILE A 122 -9.28 -5.96 -9.35
C ILE A 122 -8.11 -5.89 -8.38
N VAL A 123 -8.44 -5.84 -7.09
CA VAL A 123 -7.46 -6.06 -6.02
C VAL A 123 -7.07 -7.52 -6.14
N TYR A 124 -5.80 -7.80 -6.41
CA TYR A 124 -5.30 -9.17 -6.45
C TYR A 124 -5.40 -9.80 -5.06
N ASN A 125 -6.45 -10.58 -4.85
CA ASN A 125 -6.60 -11.46 -3.71
C ASN A 125 -6.51 -12.91 -4.19
N ASN A 126 -5.86 -13.72 -3.36
CA ASN A 126 -5.36 -15.10 -3.58
C ASN A 126 -6.37 -16.08 -4.21
N THR A 127 -7.66 -15.76 -4.22
CA THR A 127 -8.73 -16.61 -4.77
C THR A 127 -9.00 -16.35 -6.27
N GLN A 128 -8.68 -15.16 -6.80
CA GLN A 128 -8.96 -14.84 -8.22
C GLN A 128 -7.86 -15.29 -9.18
N VAL A 129 -6.64 -15.52 -8.68
CA VAL A 129 -5.48 -15.93 -9.47
C VAL A 129 -5.63 -17.36 -10.01
N GLN A 130 -6.29 -18.25 -9.27
CA GLN A 130 -6.54 -19.62 -9.75
C GLN A 130 -7.56 -19.65 -10.91
N LEU A 131 -8.49 -18.70 -10.95
CA LEU A 131 -9.54 -18.63 -11.97
C LEU A 131 -9.07 -17.90 -13.24
N TYR A 132 -8.23 -16.86 -13.10
CA TYR A 132 -7.69 -16.13 -14.25
C TYR A 132 -6.59 -16.92 -14.98
N ILE A 133 -5.74 -17.67 -14.26
CA ILE A 133 -4.74 -18.57 -14.88
C ILE A 133 -5.39 -19.75 -15.61
N ALA A 134 -6.61 -20.16 -15.22
CA ALA A 134 -7.35 -21.22 -15.90
C ALA A 134 -8.01 -20.77 -17.22
N CYS A 135 -8.21 -19.47 -17.43
CA CYS A 135 -8.91 -18.94 -18.61
C CYS A 135 -7.99 -18.52 -19.77
N GLU A 136 -6.66 -18.59 -19.62
CA GLU A 136 -5.74 -18.01 -20.61
C GLU A 136 -4.68 -19.02 -21.11
N VAL A 137 -5.02 -20.32 -21.08
CA VAL A 137 -4.25 -21.40 -21.72
C VAL A 137 -5.11 -22.35 -22.57
N ASP A 138 -6.38 -22.04 -22.83
CA ASP A 138 -7.20 -22.72 -23.86
C ASP A 138 -7.83 -21.72 -24.84
#